data_AF-A0A8T5KDK9-F1
#
_entry.id   AF-A0A8T5KDK9-F1
#
_cell.length_a   1.000
_cell.length_b   1.000
_cell.length_c   1.000
_cell.angle_alpha   90.00
_cell.angle_beta   90.00
_cell.angle_gamma   90.00
#
_symmetry.space_group_name_H-M   'P 1'
#
loop_
_entity.id
_entity.type
_entity.pdbx_description
1 polymer ?
#
loop_
_entity_poly.entity_id
_entity_poly.type
_entity_poly.pdbx_seq_one_letter_code
_entity_poly.pdbx_strand_id
1 'polypeptide(L)'
;WWKLVVTEHFIVFFGLGLITILFMAVLSSATARGASTEGLSFLFFQAQNIGAMTYPVVGKMFLVMSGLFLFATQLGVLESATRITSENILLIRHKVTEPVAVGKIFYLILWIEILLGIVLILMGFQEPRLLLTLGAILNAAAMMVAFPLILLLNRLRLPASIRPHWGRQLMLIIGFSFFAYFVYITFSSNMIF
;
A
#
# COMPACT_ATOMS: atom_id res chain seq x y z
N TRP A 1 -17.86 13.65 -16.18
CA TRP A 1 -16.85 12.61 -15.93
C TRP A 1 -15.91 12.97 -14.77
N TRP A 2 -15.01 13.96 -14.87
CA TRP A 2 -14.03 14.25 -13.79
C TRP A 2 -14.64 14.50 -12.40
N LYS A 3 -15.74 15.25 -12.31
CA LYS A 3 -16.46 15.48 -11.04
C LYS A 3 -16.96 14.17 -10.43
N LEU A 4 -17.48 13.26 -11.26
CA LEU A 4 -17.98 11.95 -10.84
C LEU A 4 -16.84 11.10 -10.26
N VAL A 5 -15.72 10.99 -11.00
CA VAL A 5 -14.54 10.22 -10.56
C VAL A 5 -14.01 10.73 -9.21
N VAL A 6 -13.95 12.05 -9.03
CA VAL A 6 -13.52 12.65 -7.75
C VAL A 6 -14.50 12.31 -6.64
N THR A 7 -15.80 12.38 -6.88
CA THR A 7 -16.83 12.03 -5.90
C THR A 7 -16.76 10.54 -5.53
N GLU A 8 -16.65 9.66 -6.52
CA GLU A 8 -16.54 8.21 -6.31
C GLU A 8 -15.28 7.88 -5.50
N HIS A 9 -14.12 8.41 -5.88
CA HIS A 9 -12.89 8.20 -5.12
C HIS A 9 -12.99 8.76 -3.70
N PHE A 10 -13.59 9.93 -3.51
CA PHE A 10 -13.75 10.47 -2.17
C PHE A 10 -14.66 9.59 -1.30
N ILE A 11 -15.79 9.13 -1.82
CA ILE A 11 -16.72 8.27 -1.05
C ILE A 11 -16.09 6.89 -0.78
N VAL A 12 -15.50 6.26 -1.79
CA VAL A 12 -14.98 4.89 -1.69
C VAL A 12 -13.64 4.86 -0.95
N PHE A 13 -12.68 5.70 -1.31
CA PHE A 13 -11.35 5.68 -0.68
C PHE A 13 -11.35 6.34 0.68
N PHE A 14 -11.84 7.58 0.76
CA PHE A 14 -11.80 8.33 2.03
C PHE A 14 -12.96 7.92 2.95
N GLY A 15 -14.19 7.85 2.44
CA GLY A 15 -15.36 7.50 3.24
C GLY A 15 -15.32 6.09 3.81
N LEU A 16 -15.28 5.06 2.96
CA LEU A 16 -15.21 3.66 3.44
C LEU A 16 -13.90 3.37 4.17
N GLY A 17 -12.78 3.95 3.74
CA GLY A 17 -11.51 3.82 4.43
C GLY A 17 -11.57 4.34 5.87
N LEU A 18 -12.08 5.56 6.06
CA LEU A 18 -12.26 6.15 7.39
C LEU A 18 -13.19 5.30 8.27
N ILE A 19 -14.33 4.88 7.73
CA ILE A 19 -15.29 4.04 8.44
C ILE A 19 -14.62 2.73 8.89
N THR A 20 -13.88 2.08 8.00
CA THR A 20 -13.18 0.82 8.30
C THR A 20 -12.14 1.00 9.40
N ILE A 21 -11.35 2.08 9.34
CA ILE A 21 -10.34 2.39 10.37
C ILE A 21 -11.02 2.63 11.73
N LEU A 22 -12.13 3.39 11.77
CA LEU A 22 -12.86 3.64 13.01
C LEU A 22 -13.45 2.34 13.60
N PHE A 23 -14.06 1.50 12.77
CA PHE A 23 -14.58 0.20 13.22
C PHE A 23 -13.45 -0.71 13.74
N MET A 24 -12.31 -0.76 13.05
CA MET A 24 -11.16 -1.54 13.50
C MET A 24 -10.57 -0.98 14.81
N ALA A 25 -10.52 0.34 14.97
CA ALA A 25 -10.06 0.98 16.20
C ALA A 25 -10.98 0.65 17.39
N VAL A 26 -12.30 0.72 17.19
CA VAL A 26 -13.29 0.33 18.22
C VAL A 26 -13.16 -1.16 18.54
N LEU A 27 -13.09 -2.03 17.53
CA LEU A 27 -12.95 -3.47 17.71
C LEU A 27 -11.67 -3.82 18.48
N SER A 28 -10.53 -3.23 18.10
CA SER A 28 -9.26 -3.35 18.81
C SER A 28 -9.38 -2.90 20.26
N SER A 29 -10.01 -1.75 20.51
CA SER A 29 -10.20 -1.23 21.87
C SER A 29 -11.11 -2.10 22.75
N ALA A 30 -12.01 -2.88 22.15
CA ALA A 30 -12.93 -3.77 22.86
C ALA A 30 -12.34 -5.15 23.10
N THR A 31 -11.52 -5.65 22.17
CA THR A 31 -11.04 -7.05 22.16
C THR A 31 -9.58 -7.20 22.56
N ALA A 32 -8.76 -6.16 22.42
CA ALA A 32 -7.31 -6.23 22.62
C ALA A 32 -6.75 -5.20 23.61
N ARG A 33 -7.61 -4.64 24.47
CA ARG A 33 -7.21 -3.63 25.46
C ARG A 33 -6.21 -4.21 26.46
N GLY A 34 -4.99 -3.68 26.48
CA GLY A 34 -3.92 -4.13 27.37
C GLY A 34 -3.11 -5.33 26.87
N ALA A 35 -3.36 -5.82 25.67
CA ALA A 35 -2.53 -6.86 25.05
C ALA A 35 -1.22 -6.27 24.50
N SER A 36 -0.09 -6.93 24.78
CA SER A 36 1.24 -6.60 24.24
C SER A 36 1.60 -7.42 22.99
N THR A 37 0.58 -7.88 22.25
CA THR A 37 0.75 -8.70 21.04
C THR A 37 0.85 -7.81 19.80
N GLU A 38 1.78 -8.12 18.90
CA GLU A 38 2.01 -7.41 17.64
C GLU A 38 1.78 -8.33 16.43
N GLY A 39 1.67 -7.76 15.22
CA GLY A 39 1.67 -8.53 13.98
C GLY A 39 0.49 -9.49 13.84
N LEU A 40 0.74 -10.71 13.34
CA LEU A 40 -0.30 -11.72 13.17
C LEU A 40 -0.81 -12.28 14.50
N SER A 41 0.04 -12.30 15.54
CA SER A 41 -0.35 -12.78 16.88
C SER A 41 -1.50 -11.96 17.47
N PHE A 42 -1.50 -10.64 17.21
CA PHE A 42 -2.59 -9.74 17.58
C PHE A 42 -3.91 -10.10 16.90
N LEU A 43 -3.88 -10.49 15.62
CA LEU A 43 -5.08 -10.89 14.87
C LEU A 43 -5.69 -12.17 15.45
N PHE A 44 -4.85 -13.16 15.79
CA PHE A 44 -5.30 -14.40 16.44
C PHE A 44 -5.88 -14.13 17.84
N PHE A 45 -5.24 -13.25 18.61
CA PHE A 45 -5.75 -12.83 19.91
C PHE A 45 -7.12 -12.15 19.81
N GLN A 46 -7.30 -11.24 18.85
CA GLN A 46 -8.61 -10.63 18.59
C GLN A 46 -9.66 -11.69 18.25
N ALA A 47 -9.33 -12.62 17.34
CA ALA A 47 -10.25 -13.69 16.94
C ALA A 47 -10.69 -14.55 18.12
N GLN A 48 -9.76 -14.89 19.02
CA GLN A 48 -10.05 -15.65 20.23
C GLN A 48 -11.00 -14.90 21.15
N ASN A 49 -10.75 -13.61 21.39
CA ASN A 49 -11.58 -12.78 22.26
C ASN A 49 -12.96 -12.51 21.66
N ILE A 50 -13.07 -12.27 20.35
CA ILE A 50 -14.35 -12.20 19.64
C ILE A 50 -15.12 -13.51 19.82
N GLY A 51 -14.44 -14.66 19.70
CA GLY A 51 -15.03 -15.96 19.90
C GLY A 51 -15.56 -16.17 21.32
N ALA A 52 -14.81 -15.70 22.33
CA ALA A 52 -15.16 -15.82 23.74
C ALA A 52 -16.30 -14.88 24.17
N MET A 53 -16.34 -13.65 23.63
CA MET A 53 -17.38 -12.65 23.96
C MET A 53 -18.68 -12.84 23.16
N THR A 54 -18.62 -13.54 22.03
CA THR A 54 -19.77 -13.77 21.15
C THR A 54 -20.02 -15.27 20.98
N TYR A 55 -19.49 -15.88 19.92
CA TYR A 55 -19.55 -17.31 19.65
C TYR A 55 -18.26 -17.75 18.96
N PRO A 56 -17.73 -18.95 19.24
CA PRO A 56 -16.46 -19.42 18.64
C PRO A 56 -16.43 -19.38 17.11
N VAL A 57 -17.59 -19.56 16.46
CA VAL A 57 -17.71 -19.52 15.00
C VAL A 57 -17.41 -18.11 14.45
N VAL A 58 -17.83 -17.05 15.15
CA VAL A 58 -17.63 -15.66 14.73
C VAL A 58 -16.13 -15.32 14.70
N GLY A 59 -15.38 -15.77 15.72
CA GLY A 59 -13.92 -15.61 15.75
C GLY A 59 -13.22 -16.30 14.56
N LYS A 60 -13.68 -17.50 14.17
CA LYS A 60 -13.14 -18.19 12.99
C LYS A 60 -13.50 -17.48 11.68
N MET A 61 -14.74 -17.00 11.54
CA MET A 61 -15.15 -16.22 10.37
C MET A 61 -14.34 -14.94 10.23
N PHE A 62 -14.05 -14.26 11.34
CA PHE A 62 -13.17 -13.09 11.35
C PHE A 62 -11.80 -13.41 10.75
N LEU A 63 -11.13 -14.49 11.18
CA LEU A 63 -9.83 -14.90 10.62
C LEU A 63 -9.89 -15.19 9.11
N VAL A 64 -10.94 -15.87 8.66
CA VAL A 64 -11.13 -16.16 7.22
C VAL A 64 -11.28 -14.85 6.45
N MET A 65 -12.11 -13.93 6.92
CA MET A 65 -12.32 -12.64 6.27
C MET A 65 -11.04 -11.80 6.25
N SER A 66 -10.32 -11.70 7.38
CA SER A 66 -9.04 -11.01 7.45
C SER A 66 -8.01 -11.60 6.47
N GLY A 67 -7.94 -12.94 6.37
CA GLY A 67 -7.09 -13.61 5.40
C GLY A 67 -7.45 -13.27 3.95
N LEU A 68 -8.74 -13.29 3.61
CA LEU A 68 -9.23 -12.91 2.28
C LEU A 68 -8.91 -11.44 1.94
N PHE A 69 -9.07 -10.52 2.89
CA PHE A 69 -8.74 -9.10 2.70
C PHE A 69 -7.24 -8.88 2.45
N LEU A 70 -6.38 -9.52 3.25
CA LEU A 70 -4.93 -9.46 3.06
C LEU A 70 -4.53 -10.07 1.71
N PHE A 71 -5.12 -11.21 1.35
CA PHE A 71 -4.86 -11.86 0.07
C PHE A 71 -5.28 -10.99 -1.12
N ALA A 72 -6.49 -10.42 -1.10
CA ALA A 72 -6.99 -9.55 -2.16
C ALA A 72 -6.11 -8.30 -2.35
N THR A 73 -5.66 -7.70 -1.23
CA THR A 73 -4.76 -6.55 -1.25
C THR A 73 -3.41 -6.93 -1.87
N GLN A 74 -2.85 -8.08 -1.46
CA GLN A 74 -1.58 -8.55 -1.98
C GLN A 74 -1.64 -8.89 -3.47
N LEU A 75 -2.76 -9.44 -3.96
CA LEU A 75 -2.97 -9.66 -5.39
C LEU A 75 -2.94 -8.36 -6.19
N GLY A 76 -3.60 -7.30 -5.69
CA GLY A 76 -3.57 -5.99 -6.34
C GLY A 76 -2.16 -5.38 -6.37
N VAL A 77 -1.41 -5.50 -5.27
CA VAL A 77 -0.02 -5.02 -5.19
C VAL A 77 0.88 -5.76 -6.18
N LEU A 78 0.78 -7.10 -6.23
CA LEU A 78 1.56 -7.94 -7.14
C LEU A 78 1.28 -7.57 -8.61
N GLU A 79 0.01 -7.43 -8.97
CA GLU A 79 -0.39 -7.05 -10.33
C GLU A 79 0.20 -5.69 -10.73
N SER A 80 0.05 -4.69 -9.88
CA SER A 80 0.50 -3.33 -10.18
C SER A 80 2.02 -3.22 -10.19
N ALA A 81 2.72 -3.89 -9.27
CA ALA A 81 4.18 -3.92 -9.24
C ALA A 81 4.77 -4.63 -10.46
N THR A 82 4.23 -5.80 -10.82
CA THR A 82 4.61 -6.53 -12.03
C THR A 82 4.37 -5.66 -13.27
N ARG A 83 3.20 -5.01 -13.38
CA ARG A 83 2.87 -4.15 -14.52
C ARG A 83 3.86 -3.01 -14.66
N ILE A 84 4.06 -2.22 -13.60
CA ILE A 84 4.98 -1.08 -13.60
C ILE A 84 6.41 -1.52 -13.96
N THR A 85 6.89 -2.62 -13.37
CA THR A 85 8.24 -3.12 -13.63
C THR A 85 8.37 -3.63 -15.07
N SER A 86 7.37 -4.35 -15.58
CA SER A 86 7.36 -4.84 -16.96
C SER A 86 7.38 -3.71 -17.98
N GLU A 87 6.57 -2.67 -17.77
CA GLU A 87 6.48 -1.49 -18.64
C GLU A 87 7.79 -0.69 -18.62
N ASN A 88 8.40 -0.49 -17.45
CA ASN A 88 9.69 0.19 -17.35
C ASN A 88 10.82 -0.58 -18.06
N ILE A 89 10.88 -1.91 -17.92
CA ILE A 89 11.89 -2.73 -18.62
C ILE A 89 11.70 -2.67 -20.13
N LEU A 90 10.44 -2.69 -20.59
CA LEU A 90 10.11 -2.58 -22.01
C LEU A 90 10.56 -1.24 -22.59
N LEU A 91 10.26 -0.14 -21.90
CA LEU A 91 10.64 1.22 -22.32
C LEU A 91 12.15 1.42 -22.39
N ILE A 92 12.93 0.74 -21.55
CA ILE A 92 14.40 0.81 -21.57
C ILE A 92 14.98 -0.04 -22.71
N ARG A 93 14.42 -1.22 -22.98
CA ARG A 93 15.02 -2.20 -23.90
C ARG A 93 14.57 -2.07 -25.35
N HIS A 94 13.36 -1.61 -25.61
CA HIS A 94 12.79 -1.62 -26.95
C HIS A 94 12.43 -0.22 -27.41
N LYS A 95 12.69 0.06 -28.68
CA LYS A 95 12.12 1.24 -29.33
C LYS A 95 10.63 1.01 -29.51
N VAL A 96 9.84 2.08 -29.42
CA VAL A 96 8.36 2.07 -29.52
C VAL A 96 7.84 1.37 -30.80
N THR A 97 8.68 1.23 -31.82
CA THR A 97 8.37 0.64 -33.12
C THR A 97 8.52 -0.88 -33.21
N GLU A 98 9.03 -1.57 -32.18
CA GLU A 98 9.26 -3.02 -32.23
C GLU A 98 8.07 -3.80 -31.66
N PRO A 99 7.67 -4.93 -32.27
CA PRO A 99 6.64 -5.81 -31.71
C PRO A 99 7.21 -6.54 -30.48
N VAL A 100 6.82 -6.10 -29.28
CA VAL A 100 7.29 -6.71 -28.03
C VAL A 100 6.24 -7.62 -27.40
N ALA A 101 6.66 -8.80 -26.95
CA ALA A 101 5.81 -9.74 -26.25
C ALA A 101 5.58 -9.30 -24.78
N VAL A 102 4.75 -8.27 -24.58
CA VAL A 102 4.42 -7.69 -23.27
C VAL A 102 3.99 -8.75 -22.26
N GLY A 103 3.15 -9.69 -22.68
CA GLY A 103 2.66 -10.76 -21.81
C GLY A 103 3.77 -11.67 -21.28
N LYS A 104 4.80 -11.99 -22.08
CA LYS A 104 5.89 -12.87 -21.63
C LYS A 104 6.72 -12.22 -20.53
N ILE A 105 7.03 -10.94 -20.67
CA ILE A 105 7.81 -10.19 -19.68
C ILE A 105 6.99 -10.00 -18.40
N PHE A 106 5.70 -9.69 -18.53
CA PHE A 106 4.79 -9.62 -17.39
C PHE A 106 4.77 -10.92 -16.59
N TYR A 107 4.50 -12.07 -17.23
CA TYR A 107 4.47 -13.36 -16.53
C TYR A 107 5.83 -13.74 -15.95
N LEU A 108 6.93 -13.42 -16.62
CA LEU A 108 8.27 -13.68 -16.09
C LEU A 108 8.51 -12.91 -14.78
N ILE A 109 8.21 -11.61 -14.76
CA ILE A 109 8.40 -10.77 -13.57
C ILE A 109 7.47 -11.23 -12.45
N LEU A 110 6.21 -11.52 -12.77
CA LEU A 110 5.22 -12.05 -11.82
C LEU A 110 5.74 -13.29 -11.10
N TRP A 111 6.22 -14.28 -11.85
CA TRP A 111 6.75 -15.51 -11.29
C TRP A 111 8.03 -15.28 -10.49
N ILE A 112 8.89 -14.34 -10.91
CA ILE A 112 10.08 -13.95 -10.13
C ILE A 112 9.68 -13.36 -8.78
N GLU A 113 8.71 -12.43 -8.74
CA GLU A 113 8.21 -11.83 -7.50
C GLU A 113 7.62 -12.90 -6.55
N ILE A 114 6.81 -13.83 -7.08
CA ILE A 114 6.24 -14.94 -6.32
C ILE A 114 7.34 -15.87 -5.79
N LEU A 115 8.28 -16.29 -6.65
CA LEU A 115 9.38 -17.18 -6.27
C LEU A 115 10.26 -16.55 -5.21
N LEU A 116 10.57 -15.26 -5.33
CA LEU A 116 11.32 -14.51 -4.33
C LEU A 116 10.60 -14.52 -2.98
N GLY A 117 9.28 -14.30 -2.96
CA GLY A 117 8.47 -14.41 -1.76
C GLY A 117 8.52 -15.80 -1.12
N ILE A 118 8.40 -16.87 -1.93
CA ILE A 118 8.49 -18.26 -1.45
C ILE A 118 9.87 -18.55 -0.86
N VAL A 119 10.94 -18.16 -1.55
CA VAL A 119 12.32 -18.38 -1.10
C VAL A 119 12.58 -17.68 0.24
N LEU A 120 12.12 -16.43 0.40
CA LEU A 120 12.25 -15.71 1.67
C LEU A 120 11.52 -16.43 2.82
N ILE A 121 10.32 -16.96 2.59
CA ILE A 121 9.60 -17.72 3.62
C ILE A 121 10.33 -19.02 3.96
N LEU A 122 10.84 -19.74 2.95
CA LEU A 122 11.59 -20.99 3.15
C LEU A 122 12.91 -20.78 3.89
N MET A 123 13.53 -19.61 3.77
CA MET A 123 14.71 -19.21 4.54
C MET A 123 14.41 -18.95 6.03
N GLY A 124 13.15 -19.06 6.46
CA GLY A 124 12.75 -18.91 7.86
C GLY A 124 12.53 -17.46 8.31
N PHE A 125 12.43 -16.51 7.37
CA PHE A 125 12.04 -15.14 7.68
C PHE A 125 10.57 -15.08 8.08
N GLN A 126 10.28 -15.33 9.36
CA GLN A 126 8.95 -15.14 9.93
C GLN A 126 8.77 -13.68 10.33
N GLU A 127 7.71 -13.04 9.79
CA GLU A 127 7.40 -11.63 10.00
C GLU A 127 8.64 -10.73 9.92
N PRO A 128 9.26 -10.57 8.74
CA PRO A 128 10.47 -9.78 8.60
C PRO A 128 10.13 -8.32 8.83
N ARG A 129 10.06 -7.92 10.11
CA ARG A 129 9.76 -6.55 10.55
C ARG A 129 10.64 -5.57 9.83
N LEU A 130 11.91 -5.91 9.65
CA LEU A 130 12.86 -5.15 8.85
C LEU A 130 12.40 -4.95 7.40
N LEU A 131 11.94 -6.00 6.70
CA LEU A 131 11.44 -5.87 5.32
C LEU A 131 10.12 -5.09 5.25
N LEU A 132 9.23 -5.26 6.24
CA LEU A 132 7.99 -4.48 6.38
C LEU A 132 8.28 -3.00 6.61
N THR A 133 9.19 -2.68 7.53
CA THR A 133 9.63 -1.31 7.82
C THR A 133 10.34 -0.71 6.62
N LEU A 134 11.25 -1.43 5.96
CA LEU A 134 11.90 -0.97 4.73
C LEU A 134 10.88 -0.73 3.61
N GLY A 135 9.91 -1.63 3.43
CA GLY A 135 8.82 -1.43 2.48
C GLY A 135 8.01 -0.16 2.76
N ALA A 136 7.69 0.10 4.04
CA ALA A 136 7.00 1.32 4.45
C ALA A 136 7.84 2.59 4.17
N ILE A 137 9.14 2.56 4.45
CA ILE A 137 10.07 3.67 4.18
C ILE A 137 10.21 3.91 2.67
N LEU A 138 10.39 2.85 1.89
CA LEU A 138 10.50 2.94 0.43
C LEU A 138 9.21 3.49 -0.18
N ASN A 139 8.04 3.08 0.33
CA ASN A 139 6.77 3.63 -0.10
C ASN A 139 6.64 5.13 0.26
N ALA A 140 7.04 5.52 1.48
CA ALA A 140 7.07 6.94 1.87
C ALA A 140 8.02 7.77 0.98
N ALA A 141 9.20 7.24 0.67
CA ALA A 141 10.17 7.86 -0.24
C ALA A 141 9.62 7.97 -1.67
N ALA A 142 8.94 6.93 -2.16
CA ALA A 142 8.28 6.96 -3.47
C ALA A 142 7.20 8.05 -3.52
N MET A 143 6.38 8.21 -2.48
CA MET A 143 5.37 9.27 -2.39
C MET A 143 5.99 10.67 -2.29
N MET A 144 7.09 10.81 -1.54
CA MET A 144 7.89 12.03 -1.49
C MET A 144 8.39 12.45 -2.89
N VAL A 145 8.77 11.50 -3.74
CA VAL A 145 9.18 11.82 -5.13
C VAL A 145 7.96 12.04 -6.03
N ALA A 146 6.91 11.22 -5.90
CA ALA A 146 5.75 11.25 -6.78
C ALA A 146 5.00 12.58 -6.74
N PHE A 147 4.76 13.16 -5.56
CA PHE A 147 3.98 14.40 -5.43
C PHE A 147 4.59 15.63 -6.12
N PRO A 148 5.88 15.96 -5.96
CA PRO A 148 6.49 17.05 -6.71
C PRO A 148 6.55 16.76 -8.22
N LEU A 149 6.75 15.50 -8.64
CA LEU A 149 6.67 15.13 -10.06
C LEU A 149 5.27 15.36 -10.63
N ILE A 150 4.22 14.98 -9.92
CA ILE A 150 2.82 15.24 -10.30
C ILE A 150 2.55 16.75 -10.35
N LEU A 151 3.04 17.52 -9.37
CA LEU A 151 2.90 18.97 -9.36
C LEU A 151 3.60 19.60 -10.57
N LEU A 152 4.80 19.14 -10.91
CA LEU A 152 5.57 19.60 -12.06
C LEU A 152 4.85 19.24 -13.37
N LEU A 153 4.38 18.00 -13.50
CA LEU A 153 3.60 17.53 -14.66
C LEU A 153 2.35 18.38 -14.87
N ASN A 154 1.61 18.64 -13.78
CA ASN A 154 0.40 19.47 -13.79
C ASN A 154 0.67 20.91 -14.23
N ARG A 155 1.87 21.44 -13.98
CA ARG A 155 2.25 22.81 -14.40
C ARG A 155 2.82 22.86 -15.81
N LEU A 156 3.66 21.90 -16.19
CA LEU A 156 4.38 21.91 -17.47
C LEU A 156 3.57 21.39 -18.64
N ARG A 157 2.77 20.32 -18.44
CA ARG A 157 2.13 19.62 -19.56
C ARG A 157 0.63 19.91 -19.70
N LEU A 158 -0.05 20.35 -18.64
CA LEU A 158 -1.49 20.63 -18.72
C LEU A 158 -1.78 22.06 -19.22
N PRO A 159 -2.71 22.21 -20.19
CA PRO A 159 -3.25 23.51 -20.58
C PRO A 159 -3.88 24.23 -19.39
N ALA A 160 -3.75 25.55 -19.34
CA ALA A 160 -4.20 26.37 -18.21
C ALA A 160 -5.68 26.16 -17.83
N SER A 161 -6.54 25.83 -18.80
CA SER A 161 -7.97 25.55 -18.62
C SER A 161 -8.30 24.25 -17.88
N ILE A 162 -7.36 23.29 -17.82
CA ILE A 162 -7.58 21.96 -17.20
C ILE A 162 -6.71 21.80 -15.94
N ARG A 163 -5.88 22.80 -15.60
CA ARG A 163 -4.98 22.73 -14.45
C ARG A 163 -5.77 22.54 -13.14
N PRO A 164 -5.27 21.71 -12.22
CA PRO A 164 -5.88 21.56 -10.92
C PRO A 164 -5.85 22.88 -10.16
N HIS A 165 -6.97 23.17 -9.48
CA HIS A 165 -7.15 24.34 -8.61
C HIS A 165 -6.00 24.47 -7.60
N TRP A 166 -5.66 25.70 -7.21
CA TRP A 166 -4.53 25.99 -6.33
C TRP A 166 -4.57 25.19 -5.01
N GLY A 167 -5.76 24.96 -4.45
CA GLY A 167 -5.94 24.15 -3.25
C GLY A 167 -5.45 22.70 -3.40
N ARG A 168 -5.62 22.09 -4.59
CA ARG A 168 -5.09 20.74 -4.86
C ARG A 168 -3.56 20.75 -4.97
N GLN A 169 -3.00 21.82 -5.54
CA GLN A 169 -1.54 21.99 -5.58
C GLN A 169 -0.96 22.16 -4.18
N LEU A 170 -1.64 22.91 -3.31
CA LEU A 170 -1.26 23.05 -1.91
C LEU A 170 -1.29 21.69 -1.18
N MET A 171 -2.32 20.87 -1.40
CA MET A 171 -2.38 19.52 -0.82
C MET A 171 -1.22 18.62 -1.27
N LEU A 172 -0.78 18.72 -2.53
CA LEU A 172 0.41 17.99 -3.00
C LEU A 172 1.69 18.46 -2.27
N ILE A 173 1.81 19.76 -2.02
CA ILE A 173 2.96 20.31 -1.28
C ILE A 173 2.92 19.87 0.19
N ILE A 174 1.76 19.90 0.83
CA ILE A 174 1.58 19.41 2.21
C ILE A 174 1.93 17.92 2.29
N GLY A 175 1.41 17.12 1.35
CA GLY A 175 1.73 15.70 1.28
C GLY A 175 3.22 15.46 1.09
N PHE A 176 3.88 16.25 0.24
CA PHE A 176 5.32 16.17 0.02
C PHE A 176 6.09 16.45 1.30
N SER A 177 5.77 17.55 1.97
CA SER A 177 6.41 17.94 3.24
C SER A 177 6.17 16.89 4.34
N PHE A 178 4.98 16.30 4.39
CA PHE A 178 4.64 15.22 5.33
C PHE A 178 5.53 14.00 5.10
N PHE A 179 5.57 13.45 3.89
CA PHE A 179 6.38 12.27 3.61
C PHE A 179 7.89 12.57 3.71
N ALA A 180 8.35 13.75 3.28
CA ALA A 180 9.74 14.18 3.43
C ALA A 180 10.16 14.23 4.90
N TYR A 181 9.30 14.75 5.78
CA TYR A 181 9.54 14.78 7.22
C TYR A 181 9.68 13.38 7.82
N PHE A 182 8.78 12.45 7.47
CA PHE A 182 8.86 11.06 7.97
C PHE A 182 10.10 10.32 7.45
N VAL A 183 10.45 10.51 6.19
CA VAL A 183 11.68 9.95 5.62
C VAL A 183 12.89 10.50 6.36
N TYR A 184 12.96 11.82 6.57
CA TYR A 184 14.04 12.47 7.31
C TYR A 184 14.20 11.93 8.73
N ILE A 185 13.10 11.83 9.50
CA ILE A 185 13.13 11.26 10.86
C ILE A 185 13.59 9.82 10.85
N THR A 186 13.12 9.02 9.88
CA THR A 186 13.47 7.61 9.85
C THR A 186 14.94 7.40 9.54
N PHE A 187 15.54 8.23 8.67
CA PHE A 187 16.98 8.22 8.45
C PHE A 187 17.76 8.71 9.67
N SER A 188 17.33 9.79 10.33
CA SER A 188 18.06 10.34 11.48
C SER A 188 17.99 9.43 12.70
N SER A 189 16.87 8.74 12.93
CA SER A 189 16.72 7.78 14.03
C SER A 189 17.51 6.47 13.80
N ASN A 190 17.57 5.97 12.56
CA ASN A 190 18.36 4.77 12.24
C ASN A 190 19.88 5.03 12.13
N MET A 191 20.33 6.29 12.06
CA MET A 191 21.76 6.65 12.15
C MET A 191 22.29 6.73 13.60
N ILE A 192 21.45 6.49 14.61
CA ILE A 192 21.83 6.53 16.04
C ILE A 192 22.02 5.11 16.63
N PHE A 193 22.10 4.07 15.78
CA PHE A 193 22.57 2.73 16.18
C PHE A 193 23.99 2.47 15.71
#